data_AF-A0A511YAT2-F1
#
_entry.id   AF-A0A511YAT2-F1
#
_cell.length_a   1.000
_cell.length_b   1.000
_cell.length_c   1.000
_cell.angle_alpha   90.00
_cell.angle_beta   90.00
_cell.angle_gamma   90.00
#
_symmetry.space_group_name_H-M   'P 1'
#
loop_
_entity.id
_entity.type
_entity.pdbx_description
1 polymer ?
#
loop_
_entity_poly.entity_id
_entity_poly.type
_entity_poly.pdbx_seq_one_letter_code
_entity_poly.pdbx_strand_id
1 'polypeptide(L)' 'MKKLTKKELKNISGGSIRFPDANGNCPAGWYLCPTNVCVNDNGGENPIQPGDRDYYTCFGHN' A
#
# COMPACT_ATOMS: atom_id res chain seq x y z
N MET A 1 15.22 20.81 7.65
CA MET A 1 14.52 19.56 7.27
C MET A 1 15.54 18.43 7.23
N LYS A 2 15.41 17.38 8.05
CA LYS A 2 16.36 16.24 8.05
C LYS A 2 16.03 15.32 6.87
N LYS A 3 16.99 15.07 5.98
CA LYS A 3 16.88 14.06 4.92
C LYS A 3 17.07 12.68 5.56
N LEU A 4 16.01 11.87 5.54
CA LEU A 4 16.09 10.46 5.92
C LEU A 4 17.03 9.72 4.97
N THR A 5 17.92 8.91 5.53
CA THR A 5 18.83 8.07 4.77
C THR A 5 18.08 6.88 4.14
N LYS A 6 18.57 6.33 3.02
CA LYS A 6 17.97 5.13 2.37
C LYS A 6 17.77 3.94 3.33
N LYS A 7 18.58 3.84 4.39
CA LYS A 7 18.44 2.80 5.43
C LYS A 7 17.26 3.09 6.36
N GLU A 8 17.04 4.35 6.74
CA GLU A 8 15.90 4.73 7.58
C GLU A 8 14.57 4.62 6.83
N LEU A 9 14.56 4.89 5.52
CA LEU A 9 13.38 4.67 4.66
C LEU A 9 12.98 3.19 4.58
N LYS A 10 13.97 2.28 4.57
CA LYS A 10 13.75 0.83 4.57
C LYS A 10 13.30 0.28 5.93
N ASN A 11 13.63 0.97 7.02
CA ASN A 11 13.21 0.62 8.39
C ASN A 11 11.85 1.21 8.78
N ILE A 12 11.12 1.83 7.85
CA ILE A 12 9.69 2.06 8.01
C ILE A 12 8.99 0.72 7.78
N SER A 13 9.08 -0.15 8.79
CA SER A 13 8.28 -1.36 8.87
C SER A 13 6.82 -0.95 9.03
N GLY A 14 6.00 -1.20 8.00
CA GLY A 14 4.55 -1.00 8.06
C GLY A 14 4.00 0.12 7.19
N GLY A 15 4.56 0.35 6.01
CA GLY A 15 3.78 1.00 4.97
C GLY A 15 2.65 0.06 4.56
N SER A 16 1.39 0.39 4.87
CA SER A 16 0.22 -0.35 4.37
C SER A 16 0.11 -0.31 2.84
N ILE A 17 0.97 0.46 2.17
CA ILE A 17 0.92 0.76 0.74
C ILE A 17 2.32 0.55 0.14
N ARG A 18 2.38 -0.03 -1.06
CA ARG A 18 3.58 -0.17 -1.89
C ARG A 18 3.20 -0.17 -3.37
N PHE A 19 4.18 -0.04 -4.27
CA PHE A 19 3.93 -0.18 -5.70
C PHE A 19 3.95 -1.66 -6.12
N PRO A 20 3.16 -2.06 -7.14
CA PRO A 20 3.24 -3.39 -7.73
C PRO A 20 4.60 -3.62 -8.39
N ASP A 21 4.93 -4.89 -8.60
CA ASP A 21 6.13 -5.27 -9.34
C ASP A 21 6.03 -4.90 -10.84
N ALA A 22 7.08 -5.21 -11.61
CA ALA A 22 7.15 -4.91 -13.04
C ALA A 22 6.06 -5.63 -13.87
N ASN A 23 5.44 -6.67 -13.32
CA ASN A 23 4.36 -7.42 -13.95
C ASN A 23 2.96 -6.94 -13.47
N GLY A 24 2.90 -5.91 -12.64
CA GLY A 24 1.66 -5.41 -12.06
C GLY A 24 1.15 -6.23 -10.88
N ASN A 25 1.97 -7.11 -10.28
CA ASN A 25 1.54 -7.97 -9.18
C ASN A 25 1.88 -7.37 -7.82
N CYS A 26 0.96 -7.58 -6.88
CA CYS A 26 1.19 -7.34 -5.48
C CYS A 26 1.75 -8.60 -4.80
N PRO A 27 2.70 -8.47 -3.87
CA PRO A 27 3.13 -9.61 -3.07
C PRO A 27 1.98 -10.19 -2.25
N ALA A 28 2.08 -11.48 -1.93
CA ALA A 28 0.98 -12.27 -1.36
C ALA A 28 0.34 -11.62 -0.12
N GLY A 29 -0.98 -11.70 -0.03
CA GLY A 29 -1.78 -11.10 1.05
C GLY A 29 -2.05 -9.61 0.87
N TRP A 30 -1.87 -9.06 -0.34
CA TRP A 30 -2.11 -7.65 -0.62
C TRP A 30 -3.02 -7.48 -1.84
N TYR A 31 -3.84 -6.45 -1.79
CA TYR A 31 -4.78 -6.07 -2.82
C TYR A 31 -4.15 -5.09 -3.81
N LEU A 32 -4.33 -5.35 -5.11
CA LEU A 32 -3.97 -4.42 -6.18
C LEU A 32 -5.11 -3.44 -6.42
N CYS A 33 -4.86 -2.18 -6.11
CA CYS A 33 -5.82 -1.11 -6.30
C CYS A 33 -5.87 -0.62 -7.75
N PRO A 34 -7.03 -0.10 -8.21
CA PRO A 34 -7.18 0.47 -9.55
C PRO A 34 -6.19 1.60 -9.87
N THR A 35 -5.72 2.31 -8.85
CA THR A 35 -4.69 3.36 -8.94
C THR A 35 -3.27 2.83 -9.11
N ASN A 36 -3.11 1.53 -9.32
CA ASN A 36 -1.84 0.84 -9.53
C ASN A 36 -0.91 0.92 -8.29
N VAL A 37 -1.50 0.73 -7.11
CA VAL A 37 -0.80 0.57 -5.83
C VAL A 37 -1.27 -0.72 -5.15
N CYS A 38 -0.40 -1.32 -4.36
CA CYS A 38 -0.69 -2.48 -3.55
C CYS A 38 -0.95 -2.05 -2.12
N VAL A 39 -2.03 -2.53 -1.53
CA VAL A 39 -2.36 -2.27 -0.11
C VAL A 39 -2.49 -3.58 0.65
N ASN A 40 -2.01 -3.60 1.89
CA ASN A 40 -2.05 -4.79 2.74
C ASN A 40 -3.46 -5.01 3.28
N ASP A 41 -4.23 -5.85 2.62
CA ASP A 41 -5.57 -6.28 3.04
C ASP A 41 -5.55 -7.65 3.74
N ASN A 42 -4.36 -8.15 4.07
CA ASN A 42 -4.11 -9.48 4.60
C ASN A 42 -4.77 -10.60 3.76
N GLY A 43 -4.74 -10.45 2.43
CA GLY A 43 -5.31 -11.43 1.49
C GLY A 43 -6.83 -11.50 1.51
N GLY A 44 -7.48 -10.40 1.87
CA GLY A 44 -8.93 -10.28 2.00
C GLY A 44 -9.48 -10.64 3.38
N GLU A 45 -8.63 -11.01 4.35
CA GLU A 45 -9.06 -11.16 5.75
C GLU A 45 -9.38 -9.80 6.39
N ASN A 46 -8.73 -8.73 5.92
CA ASN A 46 -9.03 -7.36 6.32
C ASN A 46 -9.18 -6.47 5.06
N PRO A 47 -10.30 -6.60 4.33
CA PRO A 47 -10.51 -5.84 3.11
C PRO A 47 -10.54 -4.35 3.42
N ILE A 48 -9.95 -3.54 2.53
CA ILE A 48 -9.91 -2.09 2.65
C ILE A 48 -11.34 -1.54 2.58
N GLN A 49 -11.75 -0.82 3.61
CA GLN A 49 -13.10 -0.31 3.77
C GLN A 49 -13.16 1.23 3.74
N PRO A 50 -14.32 1.81 3.39
CA PRO A 50 -14.53 3.25 3.50
C PRO A 50 -14.27 3.71 4.94
N GLY A 51 -13.25 4.55 5.14
CA GLY A 51 -12.78 5.00 6.45
C GLY A 51 -11.36 4.53 6.80
N ASP A 52 -10.84 3.53 6.11
CA ASP A 52 -9.44 3.18 6.20
C ASP A 52 -8.58 4.29 5.61
N ARG A 53 -7.44 4.57 6.25
CA ARG A 53 -6.48 5.58 5.78
C ARG A 53 -6.08 5.36 4.32
N ASP A 54 -5.97 4.08 3.93
CA ASP A 54 -5.45 3.69 2.62
C ASP A 54 -6.56 3.51 1.56
N TYR A 55 -7.85 3.59 1.96
CA TYR A 55 -9.02 3.51 1.06
C TYR A 55 -8.97 4.55 -0.05
N TYR A 56 -8.72 5.81 0.30
CA TYR A 56 -8.66 6.90 -0.68
C TYR A 56 -7.46 6.81 -1.61
N THR A 57 -6.42 6.06 -1.23
CA THR A 57 -5.30 5.80 -2.13
C THR A 57 -5.71 4.83 -3.25
N CYS A 58 -6.66 3.94 -2.96
CA CYS A 58 -7.14 2.93 -3.90
C CYS A 58 -8.33 3.38 -4.76
N PHE A 59 -9.27 4.11 -4.14
CA PHE A 59 -10.54 4.44 -4.77
C PHE A 59 -10.72 5.94 -5.06
N GLY A 60 -9.78 6.78 -4.62
CA GLY A 60 -9.85 8.23 -4.76
C GLY A 60 -10.88 8.88 -3.82
N HIS A 61 -10.78 10.20 -3.67
CA HIS A 61 -11.90 11.01 -3.19
C HIS A 61 -12.78 11.30 -4.41
N ASN A 62 -13.94 10.66 -4.47
CA ASN A 62 -14.99 11.02 -5.43
C ASN A 62 -15.49 12.43 -5.11
#